data_AF-G2HF70-F1
#
_entry.id   AF-G2HF70-F1
#
_cell.length_a   1.000
_cell.length_b   1.000
_cell.length_c   1.000
_cell.angle_alpha   90.00
_cell.angle_beta   90.00
_cell.angle_gamma   90.00
#
_symmetry.space_group_name_H-M   'P 1'
#
loop_
_entity.id
_entity.type
_entity.pdbx_description
1 polymer ?
#
loop_
_entity_poly.entity_id
_entity_poly.type
_entity_poly.pdbx_seq_one_letter_code
_entity_poly.pdbx_strand_id
1 'polypeptide(L)'
;MVVVIAVSVYCYWRKSQQAEREYEKIKSQLEGLEESVRDRCKKEFTDLMIEMEDQTNDVHEAGIPVLDYKTYTDRVFFLPSKDGDKDVMITGKLDIPEPRRPVVEQALYQFSNLLNSKSFLINFIHTLENQREFSARAKVYFASLLTVALHGKLEYYTDIMHTLFLELLEQYVVAKNPKLMLRRSETVVERMLSNWMSICLYQYLKDSAGEPLYKLFKAIKHQVEKGPVDAVQKKAKYTLNDTGLLGDDVEYAPLTVSVIVQDEGVDAIPVKVLNCDTISQVKEKIIDQVYRGQPCSCWPRPDSVVLEWRPGSTAQILSDLDLTSQREGRWKRVNTLMHYNVRDGATLILSKVGVSQQPEDSQQDLPGERHALLEEENRVWHLVRPTDEVDEGKSKRGSVKEKERTKAITEIYLTRLLSVKGTLQQFVDNFFQSVLAPGHAVPPAVKYFFDFLDEQAEKHNIQDEDTIHIWKTNSLPLRFWVNILKNPHFIFDVHVHEVVDASLSVIAQTFMDACTRTEHKLSRDSPSNKLLYAKEISTYKKMVEDYYKGIRQMVQVSDQDMNTHLAEISRAHTDSLNTLVALHQLYQYTQKYYDEIINALEEDPAAQKMQLAFRLQQIAAALENKVTDL
;
A
#
# COMPACT_ATOMS: atom_id res chain seq x y z
N MET A 1 -25.82 26.66 -42.80
CA MET A 1 -24.74 25.84 -42.21
C MET A 1 -23.49 26.64 -41.86
N VAL A 2 -22.86 27.38 -42.78
CA VAL A 2 -21.61 28.13 -42.52
C VAL A 2 -21.74 29.13 -41.35
N VAL A 3 -22.84 29.89 -41.25
CA VAL A 3 -23.08 30.82 -40.13
C VAL A 3 -23.21 30.10 -38.79
N VAL A 4 -23.90 28.94 -38.77
CA VAL A 4 -24.07 28.13 -37.56
C VAL A 4 -22.73 27.53 -37.10
N ILE A 5 -21.91 27.07 -38.05
CA ILE A 5 -20.54 26.59 -37.78
C ILE A 5 -19.68 27.74 -37.25
N ALA A 6 -19.71 28.92 -37.89
CA ALA A 6 -18.95 30.09 -37.45
C ALA A 6 -19.34 30.56 -36.04
N VAL A 7 -20.64 30.61 -35.73
CA VAL A 7 -21.14 30.93 -34.38
C VAL A 7 -20.72 29.86 -33.38
N SER A 8 -20.79 28.57 -33.73
CA SER A 8 -20.37 27.48 -32.85
C SER A 8 -18.87 27.53 -32.55
N VAL A 9 -18.04 27.80 -33.57
CA VAL A 9 -16.58 27.99 -33.42
C VAL A 9 -16.29 29.23 -32.57
N TYR A 10 -17.00 30.34 -32.78
CA TYR A 10 -16.83 31.55 -31.97
C TYR A 10 -17.23 31.34 -30.49
N CYS A 11 -18.35 30.65 -30.24
CA CYS A 11 -18.78 30.27 -28.90
C CYS A 11 -17.78 29.33 -28.23
N TYR A 12 -17.27 28.33 -28.97
CA TYR A 12 -16.24 27.41 -28.47
C TYR A 12 -14.94 28.15 -28.16
N TRP A 13 -14.51 29.05 -29.05
CA TRP A 13 -13.31 29.88 -28.86
C TRP A 13 -13.44 30.80 -27.65
N ARG A 14 -14.59 31.48 -27.48
CA ARG A 14 -14.86 32.33 -26.32
C ARG A 14 -14.90 31.53 -25.02
N LYS A 15 -15.52 30.34 -25.03
CA LYS A 15 -15.55 29.42 -23.89
C LYS A 15 -14.15 28.89 -23.55
N SER A 16 -13.33 28.58 -24.56
CA SER A 16 -11.94 28.15 -24.40
C SER A 16 -11.09 29.28 -23.81
N GLN A 17 -11.19 30.50 -24.32
CA GLN A 17 -10.48 31.65 -23.76
C GLN A 17 -10.90 31.96 -22.32
N GLN A 18 -12.19 31.81 -22.00
CA GLN A 18 -12.66 32.00 -20.63
C GLN A 18 -12.07 30.95 -19.69
N ALA A 19 -12.08 29.67 -20.11
CA ALA A 19 -11.48 28.59 -19.33
C ALA A 19 -9.97 28.79 -19.12
N GLU A 20 -9.25 29.28 -20.13
CA GLU A 20 -7.81 29.58 -20.05
C GLU A 20 -7.51 30.74 -19.08
N ARG A 21 -8.32 31.80 -19.10
CA ARG A 21 -8.20 32.90 -18.13
C ARG A 21 -8.52 32.45 -16.71
N GLU A 22 -9.52 31.58 -16.53
CA GLU A 22 -9.84 31.00 -15.23
C GLU A 22 -8.71 30.12 -14.70
N TYR A 23 -8.10 29.31 -15.58
CA TYR A 23 -6.93 28.49 -15.27
C TYR A 23 -5.74 29.34 -14.81
N GLU A 24 -5.35 30.36 -15.58
CA GLU A 24 -4.24 31.26 -15.23
C GLU A 24 -4.51 32.00 -13.91
N LYS A 25 -5.77 32.38 -13.66
CA LYS A 25 -6.15 33.00 -12.39
C LYS A 25 -5.97 32.05 -11.20
N ILE A 26 -6.43 30.80 -11.32
CA ILE A 26 -6.27 29.80 -10.24
C ILE A 26 -4.79 29.53 -9.99
N LYS A 27 -4.00 29.37 -11.05
CA LYS A 27 -2.56 29.16 -10.96
C LYS A 27 -1.86 30.30 -10.23
N SER A 28 -2.13 31.56 -10.61
CA SER A 28 -1.56 32.73 -9.94
C SER A 28 -1.99 32.85 -8.47
N GLN A 29 -3.24 32.50 -8.13
CA GLN A 29 -3.68 32.44 -6.73
C GLN A 29 -2.92 31.38 -5.93
N LEU A 30 -2.72 30.20 -6.51
CA LEU A 30 -1.95 29.12 -5.88
C LEU A 30 -0.49 29.52 -5.66
N GLU A 31 0.14 30.15 -6.65
CA GLU A 31 1.51 30.67 -6.55
C GLU A 31 1.65 31.72 -5.42
N GLY A 32 0.66 32.62 -5.29
CA GLY A 32 0.62 33.59 -4.19
C GLY A 32 0.51 32.93 -2.81
N LEU A 33 -0.30 31.87 -2.70
CA LEU A 33 -0.42 31.10 -1.45
C LEU A 33 0.86 30.31 -1.15
N GLU A 34 1.47 29.66 -2.14
CA GLU A 34 2.78 28.99 -2.00
C GLU A 34 3.86 29.97 -1.52
N GLU A 35 3.92 31.16 -2.11
CA GLU A 35 4.86 32.19 -1.70
C GLU A 35 4.64 32.64 -0.26
N SER A 36 3.37 32.75 0.18
CA SER A 36 3.04 33.14 1.56
C SER A 36 3.51 32.13 2.61
N VAL A 37 3.57 30.83 2.26
CA VAL A 37 4.01 29.77 3.17
C VAL A 37 5.48 29.39 3.01
N ARG A 38 6.15 29.84 1.94
CA ARG A 38 7.51 29.45 1.56
C ARG A 38 8.53 29.52 2.70
N ASP A 39 8.56 30.62 3.44
CA ASP A 39 9.55 30.80 4.51
C ASP A 39 9.25 29.90 5.71
N ARG A 40 7.96 29.63 5.99
CA ARG A 40 7.53 28.63 6.96
C ARG A 40 7.96 27.24 6.51
N CYS A 41 7.69 26.86 5.27
CA CYS A 41 8.09 25.56 4.71
C CYS A 41 9.60 25.35 4.82
N LYS A 42 10.40 26.37 4.47
CA LYS A 42 11.87 26.28 4.56
C LYS A 42 12.32 26.02 6.00
N LYS A 43 11.75 26.74 6.97
CA LYS A 43 12.05 26.54 8.38
C LYS A 43 11.63 25.15 8.84
N GLU A 44 10.38 24.75 8.57
CA GLU A 44 9.86 23.43 8.95
C GLU A 44 10.65 22.29 8.29
N PHE A 45 11.11 22.49 7.05
CA PHE A 45 12.00 21.56 6.35
C PHE A 45 13.37 21.46 7.01
N THR A 46 14.00 22.58 7.36
CA THR A 46 15.28 22.56 8.09
C THR A 46 15.14 21.86 9.44
N ASP A 47 14.08 22.17 10.20
CA ASP A 47 13.80 21.51 11.47
C ASP A 47 13.60 19.99 11.27
N LEU A 48 12.82 19.59 10.26
CA LEU A 48 12.62 18.18 9.92
C LEU A 48 13.92 17.49 9.52
N MET A 49 14.76 18.14 8.71
CA MET A 49 16.04 17.58 8.28
C MET A 49 16.98 17.36 9.46
N ILE A 50 17.05 18.30 10.41
CA ILE A 50 17.85 18.14 11.64
C ILE A 50 17.33 16.96 12.47
N GLU A 51 16.02 16.91 12.71
CA GLU A 51 15.43 15.83 13.52
C GLU A 51 15.53 14.47 12.81
N MET A 52 15.44 14.44 11.48
CA MET A 52 15.68 13.23 10.71
C MET A 52 17.15 12.83 10.71
N GLU A 53 18.09 13.77 10.67
CA GLU A 53 19.53 13.51 10.74
C GLU A 53 19.91 12.88 12.08
N ASP A 54 19.42 13.44 13.19
CA ASP A 54 19.54 12.86 14.54
C ASP A 54 18.97 11.43 14.60
N GLN A 55 17.81 11.19 14.00
CA GLN A 55 17.24 9.83 13.90
C GLN A 55 18.06 8.92 12.97
N THR A 56 18.62 9.43 11.87
CA THR A 56 19.38 8.62 10.91
C THR A 56 20.80 8.30 11.34
N ASN A 57 21.41 9.10 12.20
CA ASN A 57 22.70 8.78 12.83
C ASN A 57 22.58 7.51 13.67
N ASP A 58 21.45 7.31 14.35
CA ASP A 58 21.12 6.05 15.05
C ASP A 58 20.72 4.92 14.08
N VAL A 59 20.10 5.23 12.93
CA VAL A 59 19.79 4.25 11.86
C VAL A 59 21.05 3.77 11.14
N HIS A 60 22.14 4.54 11.10
CA HIS A 60 23.41 4.03 10.55
C HIS A 60 24.01 2.91 11.43
N GLU A 61 23.66 2.84 12.73
CA GLU A 61 24.04 1.73 13.61
C GLU A 61 23.06 0.54 13.53
N ALA A 62 21.75 0.78 13.32
CA ALA A 62 20.72 -0.27 13.31
C ALA A 62 20.29 -0.78 11.91
N GLY A 63 20.55 -0.01 10.84
CA GLY A 63 20.10 -0.27 9.47
C GLY A 63 18.63 0.06 9.22
N ILE A 64 18.26 0.22 7.94
CA ILE A 64 16.84 0.31 7.53
C ILE A 64 16.20 -1.06 7.77
N PRO A 65 15.01 -1.14 8.40
CA PRO A 65 14.38 -2.41 8.75
C PRO A 65 13.72 -3.08 7.54
N VAL A 66 14.51 -3.42 6.51
CA VAL A 66 14.05 -4.11 5.30
C VAL A 66 13.68 -5.55 5.66
N LEU A 67 12.48 -5.97 5.27
CA LEU A 67 11.99 -7.32 5.46
C LEU A 67 12.81 -8.33 4.64
N ASP A 68 12.92 -9.53 5.18
CA ASP A 68 13.47 -10.65 4.46
C ASP A 68 12.59 -11.03 3.25
N TYR A 69 13.16 -11.77 2.31
CA TYR A 69 12.50 -12.12 1.06
C TYR A 69 11.18 -12.87 1.29
N LYS A 70 11.16 -13.78 2.26
CA LYS A 70 9.98 -14.57 2.60
C LYS A 70 8.85 -13.66 3.08
N THR A 71 9.09 -12.82 4.08
CA THR A 71 8.04 -11.94 4.59
C THR A 71 7.60 -10.95 3.51
N TYR A 72 8.53 -10.36 2.75
CA TYR A 72 8.21 -9.49 1.61
C TYR A 72 7.25 -10.18 0.62
N THR A 73 7.58 -11.39 0.17
CA THR A 73 6.73 -12.12 -0.78
C THR A 73 5.39 -12.51 -0.18
N ASP A 74 5.33 -12.92 1.09
CA ASP A 74 4.07 -13.19 1.78
C ASP A 74 3.17 -11.94 1.84
N ARG A 75 3.76 -10.75 2.12
CA ARG A 75 3.03 -9.47 2.14
C ARG A 75 2.51 -9.07 0.76
N VAL A 76 3.34 -9.20 -0.27
CA VAL A 76 2.99 -8.78 -1.64
C VAL A 76 2.00 -9.75 -2.28
N PHE A 77 2.11 -11.05 -2.01
CA PHE A 77 1.33 -12.09 -2.67
C PHE A 77 0.01 -12.39 -1.97
N PHE A 78 -0.04 -12.40 -0.63
CA PHE A 78 -1.17 -12.97 0.12
C PHE A 78 -1.85 -12.02 1.13
N LEU A 79 -1.16 -11.01 1.68
CA LEU A 79 -1.78 -10.08 2.65
C LEU A 79 -2.95 -9.19 2.14
N PRO A 80 -3.19 -8.95 0.83
CA PRO A 80 -4.39 -8.24 0.38
C PRO A 80 -5.72 -9.01 0.62
N SER A 81 -5.67 -10.22 1.20
CA SER A 81 -6.83 -11.05 1.47
C SER A 81 -7.44 -10.73 2.85
N LYS A 82 -8.78 -10.74 2.96
CA LYS A 82 -9.56 -10.51 4.21
C LYS A 82 -9.10 -11.34 5.41
N ASP A 83 -8.37 -12.41 5.18
CA ASP A 83 -7.94 -13.39 6.18
C ASP A 83 -6.41 -13.43 6.34
N GLY A 84 -5.66 -12.39 5.90
CA GLY A 84 -4.19 -12.38 5.80
C GLY A 84 -3.44 -13.08 6.94
N ASP A 85 -3.73 -12.77 8.21
CA ASP A 85 -3.04 -13.40 9.35
C ASP A 85 -3.42 -14.89 9.59
N LYS A 86 -4.54 -15.33 9.03
CA LYS A 86 -5.07 -16.71 9.09
C LYS A 86 -4.85 -17.47 7.78
N ASP A 87 -4.23 -16.86 6.79
CA ASP A 87 -4.01 -17.48 5.49
C ASP A 87 -3.09 -18.71 5.63
N VAL A 88 -3.46 -19.81 4.98
CA VAL A 88 -2.71 -21.08 5.04
C VAL A 88 -1.29 -20.90 4.47
N MET A 89 -1.12 -20.03 3.48
CA MET A 89 0.19 -19.70 2.93
C MET A 89 1.10 -18.97 3.93
N ILE A 90 0.52 -18.13 4.79
CA ILE A 90 1.24 -17.35 5.81
C ILE A 90 1.51 -18.21 7.05
N THR A 91 0.52 -18.98 7.50
CA THR A 91 0.68 -19.87 8.67
C THR A 91 1.59 -21.07 8.37
N GLY A 92 1.68 -21.50 7.10
CA GLY A 92 2.45 -22.66 6.66
C GLY A 92 1.91 -24.00 7.19
N LYS A 93 0.74 -24.01 7.84
CA LYS A 93 0.18 -25.19 8.50
C LYS A 93 -0.80 -25.91 7.59
N LEU A 94 -0.41 -27.08 7.10
CA LEU A 94 -1.30 -28.00 6.41
C LEU A 94 -2.00 -28.91 7.44
N ASP A 95 -3.33 -28.91 7.44
CA ASP A 95 -4.13 -29.83 8.25
C ASP A 95 -4.21 -31.21 7.58
N ILE A 96 -3.07 -31.93 7.57
CA ILE A 96 -2.95 -33.27 7.04
C ILE A 96 -2.64 -34.23 8.18
N PRO A 97 -3.41 -35.32 8.38
CA PRO A 97 -3.10 -36.33 9.37
C PRO A 97 -1.68 -36.88 9.18
N GLU A 98 -0.89 -36.94 10.26
CA GLU A 98 0.51 -37.40 10.27
C GLU A 98 0.78 -38.69 9.46
N PRO A 99 -0.02 -39.77 9.56
CA PRO A 99 0.21 -40.98 8.77
C PRO A 99 -0.01 -40.81 7.26
N ARG A 100 -0.75 -39.78 6.83
CA ARG A 100 -1.00 -39.48 5.41
C ARG A 100 -0.01 -38.49 4.81
N ARG A 101 0.73 -37.74 5.65
CA ARG A 101 1.69 -36.74 5.20
C ARG A 101 2.65 -37.25 4.10
N PRO A 102 3.33 -38.41 4.23
CA PRO A 102 4.28 -38.86 3.19
C PRO A 102 3.60 -39.19 1.85
N VAL A 103 2.39 -39.75 1.88
CA VAL A 103 1.62 -40.05 0.66
C VAL A 103 1.17 -38.77 -0.03
N VAL A 104 0.68 -37.81 0.75
CA VAL A 104 0.24 -36.50 0.24
C VAL A 104 1.42 -35.72 -0.32
N GLU A 105 2.55 -35.68 0.37
CA GLU A 105 3.78 -35.05 -0.13
C GLU A 105 4.23 -35.66 -1.45
N GLN A 106 4.29 -37.00 -1.54
CA GLN A 106 4.66 -37.68 -2.77
C GLN A 106 3.71 -37.35 -3.94
N ALA A 107 2.40 -37.34 -3.70
CA ALA A 107 1.42 -36.99 -4.71
C ALA A 107 1.51 -35.51 -5.12
N LEU A 108 1.81 -34.59 -4.19
CA LEU A 108 2.05 -33.18 -4.49
C LEU A 108 3.33 -32.97 -5.31
N TYR A 109 4.39 -33.77 -5.09
CA TYR A 109 5.56 -33.76 -5.98
C TYR A 109 5.22 -34.25 -7.39
N GLN A 110 4.36 -35.27 -7.52
CA GLN A 110 3.85 -35.69 -8.83
C GLN A 110 2.99 -34.60 -9.48
N PHE A 111 2.18 -33.89 -8.70
CA PHE A 111 1.43 -32.72 -9.18
C PHE A 111 2.34 -31.59 -9.64
N SER A 112 3.41 -31.29 -8.90
CA SER A 112 4.46 -30.35 -9.34
C SER A 112 5.08 -30.79 -10.68
N ASN A 113 5.26 -32.10 -10.90
CA ASN A 113 5.74 -32.61 -12.19
C ASN A 113 4.74 -32.39 -13.33
N LEU A 114 3.42 -32.45 -13.07
CA LEU A 114 2.41 -32.05 -14.05
C LEU A 114 2.48 -30.55 -14.36
N LEU A 115 2.64 -29.71 -13.34
CA LEU A 115 2.78 -28.26 -13.51
C LEU A 115 4.02 -27.88 -14.34
N ASN A 116 5.03 -28.74 -14.44
CA ASN A 116 6.19 -28.54 -15.33
C ASN A 116 5.90 -28.84 -16.81
N SER A 117 4.72 -29.38 -17.13
CA SER A 117 4.28 -29.55 -18.52
C SER A 117 3.59 -28.28 -19.00
N LYS A 118 4.16 -27.62 -20.01
CA LYS A 118 3.59 -26.40 -20.62
C LYS A 118 2.14 -26.62 -21.09
N SER A 119 1.86 -27.72 -21.77
CA SER A 119 0.49 -28.06 -22.21
C SER A 119 -0.45 -28.28 -21.02
N PHE A 120 -0.01 -28.93 -19.93
CA PHE A 120 -0.84 -29.06 -18.72
C PHE A 120 -1.18 -27.70 -18.13
N LEU A 121 -0.16 -26.88 -17.88
CA LEU A 121 -0.31 -25.66 -17.12
C LEU A 121 -1.14 -24.60 -17.87
N ILE A 122 -0.92 -24.45 -19.17
CA ILE A 122 -1.70 -23.52 -20.01
C ILE A 122 -3.18 -23.95 -20.04
N ASN A 123 -3.47 -25.24 -20.29
CA ASN A 123 -4.85 -25.74 -20.25
C ASN A 123 -5.48 -25.58 -18.86
N PHE A 124 -4.72 -25.83 -17.79
CA PHE A 124 -5.19 -25.68 -16.42
C PHE A 124 -5.61 -24.22 -16.15
N ILE A 125 -4.78 -23.25 -16.54
CA ILE A 125 -5.08 -21.83 -16.36
C ILE A 125 -6.32 -21.43 -17.17
N HIS A 126 -6.38 -21.75 -18.46
CA HIS A 126 -7.53 -21.40 -19.30
C HIS A 126 -8.83 -22.03 -18.80
N THR A 127 -8.79 -23.30 -18.40
CA THR A 127 -9.96 -24.01 -17.91
C THR A 127 -10.53 -23.30 -16.69
N LEU A 128 -9.68 -22.89 -15.75
CA LEU A 128 -10.08 -22.15 -14.56
C LEU A 128 -10.61 -20.75 -14.90
N GLU A 129 -9.92 -20.01 -15.78
CA GLU A 129 -10.33 -18.66 -16.18
C GLU A 129 -11.69 -18.60 -16.88
N ASN A 130 -12.06 -19.68 -17.56
CA ASN A 130 -13.35 -19.82 -18.23
C ASN A 130 -14.52 -20.14 -17.26
N GLN A 131 -14.24 -20.47 -16.00
CA GLN A 131 -15.27 -20.77 -15.02
C GLN A 131 -15.94 -19.50 -14.48
N ARG A 132 -17.27 -19.47 -14.51
CA ARG A 132 -18.05 -18.32 -14.01
C ARG A 132 -17.86 -18.05 -12.51
N GLU A 133 -17.62 -19.10 -11.73
CA GLU A 133 -17.38 -18.98 -10.29
C GLU A 133 -15.96 -18.55 -9.93
N PHE A 134 -15.04 -18.50 -10.90
CA PHE A 134 -13.66 -18.13 -10.66
C PHE A 134 -13.49 -16.60 -10.65
N SER A 135 -13.84 -16.03 -9.50
CA SER A 135 -13.82 -14.58 -9.26
C SER A 135 -12.43 -13.94 -9.48
N ALA A 136 -12.39 -12.63 -9.72
CA ALA A 136 -11.13 -11.89 -9.86
C ALA A 136 -10.19 -12.05 -8.64
N ARG A 137 -10.74 -12.13 -7.41
CA ARG A 137 -9.94 -12.40 -6.19
C ARG A 137 -9.35 -13.82 -6.22
N ALA A 138 -10.11 -14.81 -6.66
CA ALA A 138 -9.62 -16.18 -6.80
C ALA A 138 -8.53 -16.29 -7.87
N LYS A 139 -8.66 -15.59 -9.01
CA LYS A 139 -7.62 -15.48 -10.03
C LYS A 139 -6.31 -14.92 -9.47
N VAL A 140 -6.41 -13.84 -8.70
CA VAL A 140 -5.24 -13.19 -8.07
C VAL A 140 -4.55 -14.13 -7.08
N TYR A 141 -5.33 -14.78 -6.21
CA TYR A 141 -4.79 -15.73 -5.23
C TYR A 141 -4.16 -16.95 -5.93
N PHE A 142 -4.85 -17.54 -6.90
CA PHE A 142 -4.36 -18.65 -7.71
C PHE A 142 -3.03 -18.32 -8.43
N ALA A 143 -2.94 -17.13 -9.05
CA ALA A 143 -1.70 -16.67 -9.68
C ALA A 143 -0.55 -16.57 -8.67
N SER A 144 -0.81 -16.07 -7.46
CA SER A 144 0.17 -16.00 -6.37
C SER A 144 0.60 -17.37 -5.85
N LEU A 145 -0.32 -18.34 -5.75
CA LEU A 145 0.04 -19.73 -5.45
C LEU A 145 0.91 -20.33 -6.56
N LEU A 146 0.57 -20.09 -7.82
CA LEU A 146 1.34 -20.57 -8.96
C LEU A 146 2.76 -19.97 -8.99
N THR A 147 2.90 -18.68 -8.68
CA THR A 147 4.21 -18.04 -8.51
C THR A 147 5.05 -18.75 -7.47
N VAL A 148 4.49 -19.06 -6.29
CA VAL A 148 5.23 -19.76 -5.23
C VAL A 148 5.57 -21.20 -5.63
N ALA A 149 4.62 -21.92 -6.23
CA ALA A 149 4.83 -23.31 -6.67
C ALA A 149 5.91 -23.45 -7.76
N LEU A 150 6.05 -22.43 -8.62
CA LEU A 150 7.03 -22.39 -9.72
C LEU A 150 8.26 -21.52 -9.41
N HIS A 151 8.40 -21.02 -8.16
CA HIS A 151 9.48 -20.11 -7.79
C HIS A 151 10.87 -20.72 -7.99
N GLY A 152 11.01 -22.04 -7.78
CA GLY A 152 12.27 -22.74 -8.06
C GLY A 152 12.66 -22.84 -9.53
N LYS A 153 11.80 -22.38 -10.45
CA LYS A 153 11.98 -22.46 -11.91
C LYS A 153 11.50 -21.18 -12.59
N LEU A 154 12.03 -20.03 -12.15
CA LEU A 154 11.58 -18.73 -12.67
C LEU A 154 11.75 -18.57 -14.20
N GLU A 155 12.71 -19.26 -14.82
CA GLU A 155 12.85 -19.31 -16.28
C GLU A 155 11.60 -19.92 -16.94
N TYR A 156 11.17 -21.08 -16.46
CA TYR A 156 9.94 -21.75 -16.93
C TYR A 156 8.70 -20.91 -16.62
N TYR A 157 8.62 -20.33 -15.44
CA TYR A 157 7.53 -19.42 -15.07
C TYR A 157 7.45 -18.22 -16.03
N THR A 158 8.60 -17.66 -16.44
CA THR A 158 8.68 -16.54 -17.38
C THR A 158 8.21 -16.95 -18.79
N ASP A 159 8.58 -18.14 -19.28
CA ASP A 159 8.09 -18.67 -20.56
C ASP A 159 6.56 -18.87 -20.57
N ILE A 160 5.99 -19.40 -19.48
CA ILE A 160 4.55 -19.56 -19.33
C ILE A 160 3.85 -18.20 -19.28
N MET A 161 4.38 -17.27 -18.48
CA MET A 161 3.87 -15.90 -18.40
C MET A 161 3.90 -15.22 -19.77
N HIS A 162 5.00 -15.32 -20.53
CA HIS A 162 5.10 -14.76 -21.88
C HIS A 162 4.05 -15.36 -22.82
N THR A 163 3.87 -16.68 -22.80
CA THR A 163 2.89 -17.37 -23.65
C THR A 163 1.48 -16.85 -23.40
N LEU A 164 1.04 -16.85 -22.14
CA LEU A 164 -0.28 -16.35 -21.75
C LEU A 164 -0.44 -14.84 -22.02
N PHE A 165 0.65 -14.07 -21.88
CA PHE A 165 0.62 -12.63 -22.11
C PHE A 165 0.46 -12.32 -23.60
N LEU A 166 1.12 -13.08 -24.48
CA LEU A 166 0.94 -12.95 -25.93
C LEU A 166 -0.51 -13.23 -26.34
N GLU A 167 -1.13 -14.26 -25.75
CA GLU A 167 -2.54 -14.56 -25.99
C GLU A 167 -3.46 -13.43 -25.51
N LEU A 168 -3.20 -12.86 -24.33
CA LEU A 168 -3.93 -11.70 -23.81
C LEU A 168 -3.77 -10.49 -24.74
N LEU A 169 -2.55 -10.23 -25.21
CA LEU A 169 -2.26 -9.12 -26.11
C LEU A 169 -3.01 -9.28 -27.43
N GLU A 170 -2.96 -10.47 -28.03
CA GLU A 170 -3.69 -10.78 -29.26
C GLU A 170 -5.19 -10.52 -29.10
N GLN A 171 -5.79 -10.94 -27.96
CA GLN A 171 -7.21 -10.68 -27.69
C GLN A 171 -7.56 -9.18 -27.70
N TYR A 172 -6.74 -8.32 -27.09
CA TYR A 172 -6.99 -6.87 -27.07
C TYR A 172 -6.73 -6.21 -28.43
N VAL A 173 -5.74 -6.69 -29.18
CA VAL A 173 -5.43 -6.23 -30.53
C VAL A 173 -6.58 -6.57 -31.49
N VAL A 174 -7.05 -7.82 -31.48
CA VAL A 174 -8.19 -8.28 -32.28
C VAL A 174 -9.48 -7.54 -31.91
N ALA A 175 -9.68 -7.28 -30.62
CA ALA A 175 -10.81 -6.49 -30.12
C ALA A 175 -10.70 -4.98 -30.44
N LYS A 176 -9.62 -4.53 -31.11
CA LYS A 176 -9.33 -3.13 -31.46
C LYS A 176 -9.30 -2.18 -30.25
N ASN A 177 -8.94 -2.70 -29.08
CA ASN A 177 -8.85 -1.92 -27.85
C ASN A 177 -7.48 -2.12 -27.14
N PRO A 178 -6.33 -1.98 -27.85
CA PRO A 178 -5.02 -2.26 -27.27
C PRO A 178 -4.71 -1.36 -26.05
N LYS A 179 -5.23 -0.12 -26.01
CA LYS A 179 -5.08 0.80 -24.86
C LYS A 179 -5.70 0.31 -23.55
N LEU A 180 -6.59 -0.68 -23.59
CA LEU A 180 -7.23 -1.22 -22.38
C LEU A 180 -6.46 -2.38 -21.76
N MET A 181 -5.44 -2.91 -22.46
CA MET A 181 -4.59 -3.98 -21.95
C MET A 181 -3.93 -3.56 -20.63
N LEU A 182 -3.87 -4.51 -19.69
CA LEU A 182 -3.30 -4.30 -18.35
C LEU A 182 -3.98 -3.20 -17.52
N ARG A 183 -5.17 -2.71 -17.88
CA ARG A 183 -5.83 -1.65 -17.11
C ARG A 183 -6.52 -2.16 -15.84
N ARG A 184 -6.95 -3.42 -15.83
CA ARG A 184 -7.65 -4.07 -14.72
C ARG A 184 -7.14 -5.50 -14.58
N SER A 185 -6.79 -5.94 -13.38
CA SER A 185 -6.37 -7.32 -13.11
C SER A 185 -7.54 -8.29 -13.24
N GLU A 186 -7.87 -8.67 -14.47
CA GLU A 186 -9.00 -9.55 -14.79
C GLU A 186 -8.56 -10.97 -15.16
N THR A 187 -7.25 -11.16 -15.37
CA THR A 187 -6.63 -12.45 -15.72
C THR A 187 -5.52 -12.88 -14.76
N VAL A 188 -5.24 -14.17 -14.76
CA VAL A 188 -4.15 -14.82 -14.01
C VAL A 188 -2.80 -14.26 -14.45
N VAL A 189 -2.58 -14.10 -15.76
CA VAL A 189 -1.28 -13.65 -16.30
C VAL A 189 -0.91 -12.23 -15.86
N GLU A 190 -1.88 -11.33 -15.71
CA GLU A 190 -1.62 -9.97 -15.22
C GLU A 190 -1.13 -9.95 -13.78
N ARG A 191 -1.66 -10.86 -12.95
CA ARG A 191 -1.15 -11.05 -11.58
C ARG A 191 0.20 -11.76 -11.60
N MET A 192 0.38 -12.76 -12.47
CA MET A 192 1.69 -13.41 -12.65
C MET A 192 2.79 -12.40 -13.00
N LEU A 193 2.52 -11.45 -13.89
CA LEU A 193 3.42 -10.35 -14.25
C LEU A 193 3.73 -9.45 -13.05
N SER A 194 2.72 -9.11 -12.26
CA SER A 194 2.90 -8.27 -11.07
C SER A 194 3.79 -8.97 -10.02
N ASN A 195 3.60 -10.28 -9.84
CA ASN A 195 4.43 -11.10 -8.95
C ASN A 195 5.85 -11.24 -9.50
N TRP A 196 6.01 -11.46 -10.81
CA TRP A 196 7.30 -11.52 -11.49
C TRP A 196 8.11 -10.22 -11.31
N MET A 197 7.47 -9.07 -11.54
CA MET A 197 8.09 -7.76 -11.29
C MET A 197 8.51 -7.62 -9.84
N SER A 198 7.67 -8.05 -8.88
CA SER A 198 8.01 -7.98 -7.46
C SER A 198 9.22 -8.83 -7.09
N ILE A 199 9.33 -10.03 -7.69
CA ILE A 199 10.48 -10.92 -7.51
C ILE A 199 11.76 -10.28 -8.05
N CYS A 200 11.73 -9.81 -9.30
CA CYS A 200 12.90 -9.24 -9.97
C CYS A 200 13.36 -7.90 -9.40
N LEU A 201 12.44 -7.13 -8.79
CA LEU A 201 12.72 -5.81 -8.25
C LEU A 201 13.05 -5.80 -6.75
N TYR A 202 12.93 -6.93 -6.04
CA TYR A 202 13.21 -6.99 -4.61
C TYR A 202 14.62 -6.51 -4.27
N GLN A 203 15.65 -6.96 -4.99
CA GLN A 203 17.03 -6.54 -4.72
C GLN A 203 17.23 -5.05 -5.00
N TYR A 204 16.61 -4.53 -6.07
CA TYR A 204 16.64 -3.10 -6.38
C TYR A 204 15.92 -2.23 -5.33
N LEU A 205 14.80 -2.73 -4.78
CA LEU A 205 14.16 -2.10 -3.63
C LEU A 205 15.09 -2.08 -2.43
N LYS A 206 15.76 -3.20 -2.13
CA LYS A 206 16.66 -3.29 -0.97
C LYS A 206 17.88 -2.37 -1.09
N ASP A 207 18.47 -2.28 -2.27
CA ASP A 207 19.77 -1.64 -2.47
C ASP A 207 19.69 -0.19 -2.94
N SER A 208 18.55 0.25 -3.48
CA SER A 208 18.45 1.57 -4.13
C SER A 208 17.15 2.30 -3.80
N ALA A 209 16.00 1.79 -4.24
CA ALA A 209 14.74 2.53 -4.13
C ALA A 209 14.13 2.52 -2.70
N GLY A 210 14.57 1.60 -1.85
CA GLY A 210 14.05 1.43 -0.49
C GLY A 210 14.46 2.54 0.46
N GLU A 211 15.70 3.03 0.39
CA GLU A 211 16.13 4.11 1.28
C GLU A 211 15.34 5.42 1.06
N PRO A 212 15.18 5.93 -0.18
CA PRO A 212 14.33 7.10 -0.44
C PRO A 212 12.88 6.89 0.00
N LEU A 213 12.33 5.69 -0.21
CA LEU A 213 10.97 5.36 0.21
C LEU A 213 10.82 5.36 1.73
N TYR A 214 11.78 4.76 2.45
CA TYR A 214 11.77 4.72 3.91
C TYR A 214 11.91 6.13 4.51
N LYS A 215 12.81 6.95 3.95
CA LYS A 215 12.95 8.36 4.35
C LYS A 215 11.67 9.15 4.10
N LEU A 216 11.01 8.95 2.95
CA LEU A 216 9.72 9.58 2.67
C LEU A 216 8.65 9.15 3.70
N PHE A 217 8.54 7.85 3.98
CA PHE A 217 7.61 7.35 5.00
C PHE A 217 7.88 7.96 6.38
N LYS A 218 9.13 7.96 6.84
CA LYS A 218 9.53 8.55 8.13
C LYS A 218 9.26 10.05 8.18
N ALA A 219 9.54 10.78 7.11
CA ALA A 219 9.26 12.20 7.00
C ALA A 219 7.76 12.50 7.13
N ILE A 220 6.91 11.73 6.44
CA ILE A 220 5.44 11.87 6.55
C ILE A 220 4.98 11.54 7.96
N LYS A 221 5.40 10.39 8.52
CA LYS A 221 5.03 9.96 9.88
C LYS A 221 5.37 11.04 10.90
N HIS A 222 6.62 11.51 10.88
CA HIS A 222 7.10 12.56 11.77
C HIS A 222 6.29 13.86 11.61
N GLN A 223 6.07 14.31 10.36
CA GLN A 223 5.35 15.55 10.11
C GLN A 223 3.88 15.48 10.58
N VAL A 224 3.24 14.32 10.45
CA VAL A 224 1.88 14.07 10.97
C VAL A 224 1.87 14.13 12.51
N GLU A 225 2.80 13.43 13.15
CA GLU A 225 2.87 13.28 14.62
C GLU A 225 3.32 14.54 15.36
N LYS A 226 3.92 15.51 14.64
CA LYS A 226 4.28 16.84 15.15
C LYS A 226 3.06 17.68 15.56
N GLY A 227 1.88 17.35 15.05
CA GLY A 227 0.63 18.05 15.35
C GLY A 227 -0.46 17.12 15.90
N PRO A 228 -1.60 17.69 16.35
CA PRO A 228 -2.70 16.90 16.87
C PRO A 228 -3.27 15.94 15.83
N VAL A 229 -3.54 14.72 16.28
CA VAL A 229 -4.21 13.67 15.51
C VAL A 229 -5.43 13.18 16.29
N ASP A 230 -6.62 13.27 15.70
CA ASP A 230 -7.83 12.73 16.28
C ASP A 230 -7.83 11.20 16.19
N ALA A 231 -7.93 10.51 17.33
CA ALA A 231 -7.82 9.07 17.41
C ALA A 231 -9.06 8.34 16.89
N VAL A 232 -10.22 9.01 16.87
CA VAL A 232 -11.52 8.46 16.47
C VAL A 232 -11.85 8.82 15.03
N GLN A 233 -11.73 10.10 14.66
CA GLN A 233 -12.02 10.61 13.32
C GLN A 233 -10.86 10.44 12.35
N LYS A 234 -9.66 10.10 12.83
CA LYS A 234 -8.45 9.90 12.02
C LYS A 234 -8.11 11.14 11.17
N LYS A 235 -8.34 12.31 11.76
CA LYS A 235 -8.01 13.62 11.16
C LYS A 235 -6.77 14.19 11.84
N ALA A 236 -5.91 14.84 11.08
CA ALA A 236 -4.68 15.44 11.61
C ALA A 236 -4.49 16.88 11.17
N LYS A 237 -3.79 17.64 12.00
CA LYS A 237 -3.45 19.04 11.68
C LYS A 237 -2.47 19.16 10.52
N TYR A 238 -1.48 18.26 10.47
CA TYR A 238 -0.47 18.20 9.42
C TYR A 238 -0.67 16.91 8.62
N THR A 239 -1.30 17.02 7.45
CA THR A 239 -1.49 15.91 6.51
C THR A 239 -1.47 16.45 5.09
N LEU A 240 -1.26 15.58 4.10
CA LEU A 240 -1.45 15.91 2.69
C LEU A 240 -2.88 15.65 2.21
N ASN A 241 -3.71 14.96 3.00
CA ASN A 241 -5.08 14.62 2.64
C ASN A 241 -6.06 15.71 3.11
N ASP A 242 -6.78 16.33 2.18
CA ASP A 242 -7.71 17.42 2.45
C ASP A 242 -8.92 16.98 3.29
N THR A 243 -9.46 15.79 3.01
CA THR A 243 -10.57 15.20 3.77
C THR A 243 -10.17 14.80 5.21
N GLY A 244 -8.87 14.58 5.42
CA GLY A 244 -8.27 14.22 6.70
C GLY A 244 -7.81 15.42 7.54
N LEU A 245 -8.05 16.66 7.11
CA LEU A 245 -7.60 17.83 7.86
C LEU A 245 -8.42 18.06 9.14
N LEU A 246 -7.68 18.31 10.22
CA LEU A 246 -8.25 18.75 11.48
C LEU A 246 -8.52 20.27 11.45
N GLY A 247 -9.65 20.67 12.05
CA GLY A 247 -10.05 22.08 12.18
C GLY A 247 -9.13 22.89 13.09
N ASP A 248 -9.29 24.21 13.04
CA ASP A 248 -8.39 25.19 13.67
C ASP A 248 -8.61 25.38 15.18
N ASP A 249 -9.70 24.84 15.72
CA ASP A 249 -10.15 25.11 17.10
C ASP A 249 -9.41 24.27 18.16
N VAL A 250 -8.44 23.44 17.77
CA VAL A 250 -7.71 22.55 18.69
C VAL A 250 -6.44 23.24 19.19
N GLU A 251 -6.51 23.73 20.43
CA GLU A 251 -5.33 24.20 21.17
C GLU A 251 -4.50 23.01 21.68
N TYR A 252 -3.18 23.09 21.52
CA TYR A 252 -2.24 22.08 22.01
C TYR A 252 -0.90 22.70 22.36
N ALA A 253 -0.15 21.99 23.21
CA ALA A 253 1.21 22.32 23.59
C ALA A 253 2.08 21.06 23.51
N PRO A 254 3.30 21.17 22.94
CA PRO A 254 4.27 20.08 23.01
C PRO A 254 4.76 19.90 24.44
N LEU A 255 4.97 18.65 24.85
CA LEU A 255 5.52 18.23 26.13
C LEU A 255 6.68 17.26 25.88
N THR A 256 7.69 17.31 26.74
CA THR A 256 8.74 16.30 26.82
C THR A 256 8.56 15.52 28.10
N VAL A 257 8.17 14.25 28.01
CA VAL A 257 8.00 13.36 29.16
C VAL A 257 9.23 12.46 29.31
N SER A 258 9.57 12.09 30.53
CA SER A 258 10.71 11.25 30.86
C SER A 258 10.23 9.83 31.19
N VAL A 259 10.58 8.85 30.37
CA VAL A 259 10.00 7.50 30.44
C VAL A 259 10.99 6.51 31.05
N ILE A 260 10.54 5.77 32.06
CA ILE A 260 11.29 4.66 32.67
C ILE A 260 10.60 3.35 32.28
N VAL A 261 11.35 2.39 31.74
CA VAL A 261 10.85 1.05 31.41
C VAL A 261 11.11 0.13 32.59
N GLN A 262 10.04 -0.41 33.20
CA GLN A 262 10.11 -1.12 34.49
C GLN A 262 11.09 -2.30 34.54
N ASP A 263 11.37 -2.95 33.39
CA ASP A 263 12.19 -4.15 33.29
C ASP A 263 13.55 -3.95 32.60
N GLU A 264 13.85 -2.77 32.03
CA GLU A 264 15.04 -2.55 31.18
C GLU A 264 16.04 -1.50 31.73
N GLY A 265 15.75 -0.82 32.84
CA GLY A 265 16.72 0.05 33.52
C GLY A 265 16.12 1.23 34.29
N VAL A 266 16.98 2.06 34.89
CA VAL A 266 16.60 3.30 35.61
C VAL A 266 16.76 4.55 34.73
N ASP A 267 17.42 4.42 33.58
CA ASP A 267 17.69 5.55 32.69
C ASP A 267 16.40 6.00 32.01
N ALA A 268 16.03 7.25 32.29
CA ALA A 268 14.79 7.81 31.82
C ALA A 268 14.95 8.40 30.41
N ILE A 269 14.17 7.90 29.46
CA ILE A 269 14.26 8.27 28.04
C ILE A 269 13.33 9.46 27.79
N PRO A 270 13.83 10.60 27.25
CA PRO A 270 12.96 11.72 26.90
C PRO A 270 12.14 11.41 25.64
N VAL A 271 10.83 11.64 25.70
CA VAL A 271 9.89 11.42 24.59
C VAL A 271 9.07 12.70 24.36
N LYS A 272 9.05 13.19 23.12
CA LYS A 272 8.22 14.33 22.71
C LYS A 272 6.79 13.86 22.43
N VAL A 273 5.81 14.49 23.07
CA VAL A 273 4.37 14.20 22.94
C VAL A 273 3.58 15.50 22.91
N LEU A 274 2.27 15.44 22.66
CA LEU A 274 1.37 16.58 22.76
C LEU A 274 0.45 16.40 23.97
N ASN A 275 0.13 17.50 24.65
CA ASN A 275 -0.83 17.46 25.75
C ASN A 275 -2.23 16.96 25.32
N CYS A 276 -2.57 17.08 24.04
CA CYS A 276 -3.81 16.59 23.46
C CYS A 276 -3.71 15.17 22.89
N ASP A 277 -2.58 14.46 23.00
CA ASP A 277 -2.50 13.06 22.59
C ASP A 277 -3.32 12.18 23.56
N THR A 278 -4.02 11.17 23.01
CA THR A 278 -4.65 10.12 23.85
C THR A 278 -3.59 9.27 24.53
N ILE A 279 -3.98 8.50 25.55
CA ILE A 279 -3.04 7.63 26.24
C ILE A 279 -2.48 6.55 25.31
N SER A 280 -3.30 6.00 24.41
CA SER A 280 -2.81 5.07 23.38
C SER A 280 -1.82 5.72 22.42
N GLN A 281 -2.07 6.96 21.96
CA GLN A 281 -1.11 7.69 21.11
C GLN A 281 0.20 7.98 21.85
N VAL A 282 0.14 8.30 23.14
CA VAL A 282 1.33 8.49 23.97
C VAL A 282 2.10 7.17 24.10
N LYS A 283 1.42 6.05 24.36
CA LYS A 283 2.06 4.73 24.39
C LYS A 283 2.74 4.41 23.06
N GLU A 284 2.09 4.67 21.93
CA GLU A 284 2.67 4.47 20.58
C GLU A 284 3.96 5.31 20.40
N LYS A 285 3.94 6.60 20.74
CA LYS A 285 5.12 7.48 20.65
C LYS A 285 6.24 7.03 21.59
N ILE A 286 5.90 6.58 22.79
CA ILE A 286 6.86 6.02 23.74
C ILE A 286 7.49 4.74 23.18
N ILE A 287 6.68 3.82 22.66
CA ILE A 287 7.16 2.57 22.09
C ILE A 287 8.08 2.85 20.89
N ASP A 288 7.68 3.77 20.00
CA ASP A 288 8.51 4.17 18.85
C ASP A 288 9.87 4.69 19.31
N GLN A 289 9.92 5.55 20.33
CA GLN A 289 11.17 6.12 20.81
C GLN A 289 12.04 5.13 21.61
N VAL A 290 11.44 4.31 22.47
CA VAL A 290 12.14 3.35 23.33
C VAL A 290 12.70 2.18 22.50
N TYR A 291 11.90 1.64 21.58
CA TYR A 291 12.25 0.44 20.82
C TYR A 291 12.75 0.75 19.39
N ARG A 292 13.02 2.02 19.04
CA ARG A 292 13.49 2.44 17.71
C ARG A 292 14.66 1.64 17.11
N GLY A 293 15.53 1.09 17.96
CA GLY A 293 16.67 0.27 17.54
C GLY A 293 16.36 -1.21 17.28
N GLN A 294 15.12 -1.64 17.52
CA GLN A 294 14.66 -3.01 17.33
C GLN A 294 13.67 -3.09 16.16
N PRO A 295 13.54 -4.26 15.48
CA PRO A 295 12.49 -4.47 14.48
C PRO A 295 11.09 -4.24 15.06
N CYS A 296 10.21 -3.55 14.32
CA CYS A 296 8.87 -3.20 14.77
C CYS A 296 8.02 -4.42 15.17
N SER A 297 8.24 -5.57 14.53
CA SER A 297 7.64 -6.86 14.87
C SER A 297 7.92 -7.34 16.30
N CYS A 298 9.00 -6.85 16.94
CA CYS A 298 9.35 -7.18 18.32
C CYS A 298 8.76 -6.18 19.33
N TRP A 299 8.19 -5.08 18.87
CA TRP A 299 7.69 -4.03 19.75
C TRP A 299 6.43 -4.49 20.48
N PRO A 300 6.26 -4.12 21.76
CA PRO A 300 5.02 -4.39 22.46
C PRO A 300 3.87 -3.60 21.80
N ARG A 301 2.67 -4.17 21.78
CA ARG A 301 1.48 -3.44 21.33
C ARG A 301 1.05 -2.42 22.40
N PRO A 302 0.47 -1.27 22.03
CA PRO A 302 -0.04 -0.29 22.99
C PRO A 302 -1.01 -0.89 24.04
N ASP A 303 -1.81 -1.88 23.63
CA ASP A 303 -2.75 -2.58 24.52
C ASP A 303 -2.06 -3.55 25.49
N SER A 304 -0.84 -3.98 25.19
CA SER A 304 -0.05 -4.91 26.01
C SER A 304 0.83 -4.23 27.06
N VAL A 305 0.79 -2.89 27.11
CA VAL A 305 1.57 -2.08 28.05
C VAL A 305 0.67 -1.18 28.89
N VAL A 306 1.08 -0.95 30.12
CA VAL A 306 0.46 -0.02 31.06
C VAL A 306 1.37 1.19 31.22
N LEU A 307 0.75 2.37 31.18
CA LEU A 307 1.43 3.64 31.38
C LEU A 307 1.03 4.20 32.73
N GLU A 308 2.00 4.39 33.62
CA GLU A 308 1.79 4.92 34.96
C GLU A 308 2.45 6.30 35.08
N TRP A 309 1.74 7.25 35.68
CA TRP A 309 2.26 8.56 36.02
C TRP A 309 2.41 8.70 37.53
N ARG A 310 3.56 9.21 37.99
CA ARG A 310 3.86 9.41 39.41
C ARG A 310 4.06 10.89 39.77
N PRO A 311 2.99 11.66 40.05
CA PRO A 311 3.13 12.97 40.67
C PRO A 311 3.48 12.80 42.15
N GLY A 312 4.78 12.75 42.47
CA GLY A 312 5.27 12.61 43.85
C GLY A 312 5.15 11.16 44.37
N SER A 313 4.48 10.96 45.51
CA SER A 313 4.35 9.65 46.17
C SER A 313 3.15 8.82 45.69
N THR A 314 2.24 9.41 44.93
CA THR A 314 1.05 8.74 44.36
C THR A 314 1.33 8.26 42.95
N ALA A 315 0.95 7.01 42.67
CA ALA A 315 0.98 6.42 41.34
C ALA A 315 -0.44 6.39 40.75
N GLN A 316 -0.58 6.82 39.50
CA GLN A 316 -1.83 6.77 38.75
C GLN A 316 -1.60 6.06 37.42
N ILE A 317 -2.36 4.99 37.17
CA ILE A 317 -2.40 4.34 35.87
C ILE A 317 -3.22 5.21 34.91
N LEU A 318 -2.67 5.47 33.73
CA LEU A 318 -3.32 6.22 32.67
C LEU A 318 -3.98 5.25 31.68
N SER A 319 -5.22 5.53 31.32
CA SER A 319 -5.94 4.82 30.26
C SER A 319 -6.75 5.78 29.39
N ASP A 320 -7.12 5.34 28.19
CA ASP A 320 -7.96 6.10 27.25
C ASP A 320 -9.36 6.36 27.79
N LEU A 321 -9.89 5.45 28.61
CA LEU A 321 -11.14 5.62 29.35
C LEU A 321 -10.96 5.09 30.77
N ASP A 322 -11.44 5.82 31.76
CA ASP A 322 -11.46 5.44 33.17
C ASP A 322 -12.66 6.07 33.90
N LEU A 323 -12.71 5.89 35.23
CA LEU A 323 -13.74 6.48 36.08
C LEU A 323 -13.73 8.01 36.10
N THR A 324 -12.63 8.64 35.66
CA THR A 324 -12.48 10.09 35.61
C THR A 324 -12.87 10.69 34.26
N SER A 325 -13.12 9.86 33.24
CA SER A 325 -13.44 10.29 31.87
C SER A 325 -14.65 11.23 31.81
N GLN A 326 -14.50 12.31 31.03
CA GLN A 326 -15.54 13.31 30.85
C GLN A 326 -16.70 12.74 30.05
N ARG A 327 -17.91 12.77 30.63
CA ARG A 327 -19.16 12.35 29.99
C ARG A 327 -20.05 13.54 29.70
N GLU A 328 -20.45 13.67 28.45
CA GLU A 328 -21.42 14.67 27.98
C GLU A 328 -22.60 13.97 27.31
N GLY A 329 -23.66 13.72 28.08
CA GLY A 329 -24.80 12.94 27.61
C GLY A 329 -24.40 11.51 27.25
N ARG A 330 -24.61 11.12 25.98
CA ARG A 330 -24.21 9.81 25.43
C ARG A 330 -22.75 9.73 24.96
N TRP A 331 -22.03 10.85 25.01
CA TRP A 331 -20.65 10.93 24.52
C TRP A 331 -19.65 10.86 25.67
N LYS A 332 -18.65 10.00 25.54
CA LYS A 332 -17.46 9.96 26.40
C LYS A 332 -16.27 10.53 25.65
N ARG A 333 -15.53 11.44 26.29
CA ARG A 333 -14.29 11.97 25.72
C ARG A 333 -13.14 11.02 26.07
N VAL A 334 -12.33 10.66 25.07
CA VAL A 334 -11.11 9.89 25.29
C VAL A 334 -10.13 10.73 26.11
N ASN A 335 -9.55 10.14 27.15
CA ASN A 335 -8.63 10.81 28.07
C ASN A 335 -7.30 11.12 27.36
N THR A 336 -6.74 12.28 27.66
CA THR A 336 -5.47 12.79 27.12
C THR A 336 -4.50 13.13 28.24
N LEU A 337 -3.25 13.46 27.91
CA LEU A 337 -2.31 13.98 28.92
C LEU A 337 -2.82 15.24 29.63
N MET A 338 -3.52 16.10 28.89
CA MET A 338 -4.18 17.30 29.44
C MET A 338 -5.28 16.94 30.43
N HIS A 339 -6.05 15.87 30.19
CA HIS A 339 -7.08 15.39 31.13
C HIS A 339 -6.48 15.04 32.50
N TYR A 340 -5.35 14.35 32.51
CA TYR A 340 -4.63 14.01 33.74
C TYR A 340 -3.72 15.13 34.25
N ASN A 341 -3.69 16.29 33.58
CA ASN A 341 -2.84 17.44 33.93
C ASN A 341 -1.34 17.10 33.99
N VAL A 342 -0.89 16.20 33.11
CA VAL A 342 0.53 15.87 32.96
C VAL A 342 1.27 17.08 32.41
N ARG A 343 2.37 17.46 33.06
CA ARG A 343 3.17 18.64 32.71
C ARG A 343 4.43 18.27 31.95
N ASP A 344 5.04 19.28 31.34
CA ASP A 344 6.36 19.15 30.74
C ASP A 344 7.40 18.68 31.77
N GLY A 345 8.26 17.74 31.38
CA GLY A 345 9.24 17.09 32.24
C GLY A 345 8.68 16.00 33.17
N ALA A 346 7.41 15.63 33.06
CA ALA A 346 6.82 14.59 33.91
C ALA A 346 7.45 13.20 33.68
N THR A 347 7.61 12.45 34.77
CA THR A 347 8.10 11.06 34.70
C THR A 347 6.95 10.08 34.53
N LEU A 348 7.03 9.25 33.50
CA LEU A 348 6.10 8.17 33.19
C LEU A 348 6.82 6.82 33.30
N ILE A 349 6.11 5.79 33.73
CA ILE A 349 6.62 4.43 33.82
C ILE A 349 5.86 3.56 32.83
N LEU A 350 6.60 2.90 31.94
CA LEU A 350 6.07 1.93 31.01
C LEU A 350 6.30 0.52 31.55
N SER A 351 5.24 -0.26 31.66
CA SER A 351 5.26 -1.63 32.19
C SER A 351 4.56 -2.58 31.23
N LYS A 352 5.10 -3.79 31.05
CA LYS A 352 4.42 -4.84 30.28
C LYS A 352 3.32 -5.45 31.16
N VAL A 353 2.13 -5.65 30.61
CA VAL A 353 1.04 -6.31 31.33
C VAL A 353 1.45 -7.74 31.63
N GLY A 354 1.74 -8.05 32.90
CA GLY A 354 1.84 -9.44 33.34
C GLY A 354 0.49 -10.12 33.22
N VAL A 355 0.46 -11.43 32.96
CA VAL A 355 -0.76 -12.27 32.85
C VAL A 355 -1.71 -12.13 34.06
N SER A 356 -1.26 -11.52 35.16
CA SER A 356 -2.02 -11.31 36.39
C SER A 356 -2.52 -9.86 36.63
N GLN A 357 -2.31 -8.92 35.70
CA GLN A 357 -2.75 -7.51 35.81
C GLN A 357 -3.60 -7.07 34.61
N GLN A 358 -4.48 -7.93 34.12
CA GLN A 358 -5.59 -7.43 33.30
C GLN A 358 -6.46 -6.52 34.19
N PRO A 359 -6.75 -5.28 33.79
CA PRO A 359 -7.91 -4.58 34.33
C PRO A 359 -9.13 -5.49 34.11
N GLU A 360 -9.97 -5.68 35.12
CA GLU A 360 -11.23 -6.42 35.04
C GLU A 360 -12.26 -5.70 34.14
N ASP A 361 -11.94 -5.48 32.86
CA ASP A 361 -12.86 -4.99 31.83
C ASP A 361 -13.12 -6.04 30.73
N SER A 362 -12.62 -7.26 30.91
CA SER A 362 -12.96 -8.39 30.04
C SER A 362 -14.23 -9.09 30.50
N GLN A 363 -15.38 -8.40 30.45
CA GLN A 363 -16.63 -9.12 30.24
C GLN A 363 -16.56 -9.75 28.84
N GLN A 364 -16.61 -11.08 28.81
CA GLN A 364 -16.57 -11.89 27.59
C GLN A 364 -17.70 -11.49 26.63
N ASP A 365 -17.36 -10.72 25.59
CA ASP A 365 -18.24 -10.55 24.43
C ASP A 365 -18.17 -11.81 23.55
N LEU A 366 -19.21 -12.63 23.68
CA LEU A 366 -19.56 -13.67 22.71
C LEU A 366 -20.06 -13.01 21.41
N PRO A 367 -19.63 -13.46 20.23
CA PRO A 367 -20.02 -12.84 18.97
C PRO A 367 -21.41 -13.32 18.55
N GLY A 368 -22.33 -12.36 18.35
CA GLY A 368 -23.57 -12.58 17.63
C GLY A 368 -24.82 -12.08 18.37
N GLU A 369 -25.51 -11.13 17.76
CA GLU A 369 -26.95 -10.86 17.94
C GLU A 369 -27.42 -9.89 19.05
N ARG A 370 -26.53 -9.15 19.74
CA ARG A 370 -26.96 -8.04 20.65
C ARG A 370 -26.42 -6.64 20.35
N HIS A 371 -25.67 -6.46 19.27
CA HIS A 371 -24.98 -5.19 18.99
C HIS A 371 -25.88 -4.00 18.59
N ALA A 372 -27.13 -4.22 18.16
CA ALA A 372 -27.93 -3.11 17.62
C ALA A 372 -28.63 -2.23 18.68
N LEU A 373 -28.72 -2.64 19.95
CA LEU A 373 -29.51 -1.92 20.97
C LEU A 373 -28.70 -1.32 22.12
N LEU A 374 -27.38 -1.60 22.20
CA LEU A 374 -26.48 -1.06 23.23
C LEU A 374 -25.44 -0.05 22.70
N GLU A 375 -25.29 0.07 21.37
CA GLU A 375 -24.36 1.05 20.75
C GLU A 375 -24.77 2.51 20.98
N GLU A 376 -26.02 2.79 21.38
CA GLU A 376 -26.48 4.16 21.62
C GLU A 376 -25.92 4.80 22.91
N GLU A 377 -25.46 4.03 23.90
CA GLU A 377 -25.11 4.58 25.22
C GLU A 377 -23.61 4.92 25.44
N ASN A 378 -22.70 4.55 24.54
CA ASN A 378 -21.25 4.68 24.75
C ASN A 378 -20.48 5.20 23.53
N ARG A 379 -20.95 6.26 22.88
CA ARG A 379 -20.21 6.86 21.76
C ARG A 379 -18.97 7.61 22.28
N VAL A 380 -17.81 7.42 21.63
CA VAL A 380 -16.54 8.05 22.03
C VAL A 380 -16.10 9.12 21.03
N TRP A 381 -15.43 10.17 21.53
CA TRP A 381 -14.82 11.22 20.70
C TRP A 381 -13.51 11.70 21.32
N HIS A 382 -12.60 12.21 20.48
CA HIS A 382 -11.30 12.71 20.96
C HIS A 382 -11.20 14.25 20.88
N LEU A 383 -10.88 14.80 19.70
CA LEU A 383 -10.69 16.23 19.48
C LEU A 383 -11.93 16.86 18.86
N VAL A 384 -12.55 16.16 17.91
CA VAL A 384 -13.72 16.63 17.17
C VAL A 384 -14.86 15.61 17.28
N ARG A 385 -16.08 16.10 17.52
CA ARG A 385 -17.27 15.25 17.49
C ARG A 385 -17.69 14.97 16.05
N PRO A 386 -18.16 13.75 15.75
CA PRO A 386 -18.78 13.46 14.46
C PRO A 386 -19.91 14.47 14.17
N THR A 387 -19.87 15.08 12.99
CA THR A 387 -20.76 16.18 12.58
C THR A 387 -22.22 15.77 12.38
N ASP A 388 -22.50 14.47 12.24
CA ASP A 388 -23.81 13.97 11.80
C ASP A 388 -24.96 14.18 12.81
N GLU A 389 -24.69 14.67 14.03
CA GLU A 389 -25.76 14.90 15.02
C GLU A 389 -25.63 16.22 15.83
N VAL A 390 -24.78 17.17 15.41
CA VAL A 390 -24.62 18.45 16.13
C VAL A 390 -25.66 19.50 15.69
N ASP A 391 -26.51 19.21 14.69
CA ASP A 391 -27.41 20.25 14.15
C ASP A 391 -28.83 19.77 13.81
N GLU A 392 -29.62 19.46 14.84
CA GLU A 392 -31.09 19.67 14.78
C GLU A 392 -31.51 21.00 15.40
N GLY A 393 -30.56 21.88 15.73
CA GLY A 393 -30.81 23.02 16.62
C GLY A 393 -30.77 24.42 16.00
N LYS A 394 -29.94 24.73 15.00
CA LYS A 394 -29.69 26.15 14.65
C LYS A 394 -29.62 26.47 13.15
N SER A 395 -30.83 26.72 12.63
CA SER A 395 -31.17 27.83 11.72
C SER A 395 -30.49 27.92 10.34
N LYS A 396 -31.25 27.49 9.32
CA LYS A 396 -31.11 27.89 7.91
C LYS A 396 -31.17 29.41 7.73
N ARG A 397 -30.03 30.06 7.47
CA ARG A 397 -29.95 31.32 6.69
C ARG A 397 -28.51 31.59 6.22
N GLY A 398 -28.13 30.97 5.10
CA GLY A 398 -26.85 31.18 4.43
C GLY A 398 -26.67 32.62 3.96
N SER A 399 -25.85 33.39 4.68
CA SER A 399 -25.43 34.74 4.32
C SER A 399 -24.18 34.71 3.43
N VAL A 400 -23.97 35.73 2.59
CA VAL A 400 -22.70 35.97 1.85
C VAL A 400 -21.47 35.89 2.79
N LYS A 401 -21.66 36.27 4.05
CA LYS A 401 -20.66 36.19 5.13
C LYS A 401 -20.27 34.75 5.50
N GLU A 402 -21.19 33.79 5.36
CA GLU A 402 -20.93 32.37 5.57
C GLU A 402 -20.13 31.80 4.41
N LYS A 403 -20.44 32.19 3.16
CA LYS A 403 -19.65 31.81 1.98
C LYS A 403 -18.24 32.39 1.99
N GLU A 404 -18.05 33.59 2.53
CA GLU A 404 -16.73 34.19 2.77
C GLU A 404 -15.97 33.49 3.90
N ARG A 405 -16.67 33.10 4.99
CA ARG A 405 -16.09 32.32 6.09
C ARG A 405 -15.70 30.90 5.63
N THR A 406 -16.54 30.21 4.86
CA THR A 406 -16.21 28.91 4.25
C THR A 406 -15.01 29.05 3.33
N LYS A 407 -14.95 30.08 2.47
CA LYS A 407 -13.78 30.33 1.60
C LYS A 407 -12.50 30.62 2.38
N ALA A 408 -12.56 31.45 3.42
CA ALA A 408 -11.41 31.74 4.27
C ALA A 408 -10.93 30.49 5.03
N ILE A 409 -11.87 29.67 5.50
CA ILE A 409 -11.58 28.36 6.11
C ILE A 409 -10.94 27.42 5.06
N THR A 410 -11.44 27.36 3.82
CA THR A 410 -10.83 26.58 2.72
C THR A 410 -9.43 27.07 2.34
N GLU A 411 -9.18 28.38 2.39
CA GLU A 411 -7.87 28.99 2.10
C GLU A 411 -6.85 28.72 3.22
N ILE A 412 -7.29 28.74 4.49
CA ILE A 412 -6.46 28.34 5.63
C ILE A 412 -6.11 26.85 5.56
N TYR A 413 -7.05 25.99 5.18
CA TYR A 413 -6.76 24.58 4.97
C TYR A 413 -5.79 24.35 3.82
N LEU A 414 -5.93 25.08 2.71
CA LEU A 414 -5.02 24.97 1.56
C LEU A 414 -3.60 25.43 1.93
N THR A 415 -3.44 26.53 2.67
CA THR A 415 -2.10 26.98 3.13
C THR A 415 -1.41 25.95 4.04
N ARG A 416 -2.17 25.21 4.87
CA ARG A 416 -1.61 24.10 5.67
C ARG A 416 -1.16 22.94 4.80
N LEU A 417 -1.98 22.51 3.85
CA LEU A 417 -1.62 21.46 2.90
C LEU A 417 -0.35 21.85 2.12
N LEU A 418 -0.26 23.12 1.67
CA LEU A 418 0.93 23.64 0.99
C LEU A 418 2.16 23.68 1.91
N SER A 419 1.99 23.96 3.21
CA SER A 419 3.07 23.90 4.19
C SER A 419 3.64 22.48 4.32
N VAL A 420 2.74 21.50 4.50
CA VAL A 420 3.12 20.08 4.60
C VAL A 420 3.74 19.59 3.29
N LYS A 421 3.14 19.92 2.14
CA LYS A 421 3.67 19.60 0.82
C LYS A 421 5.07 20.18 0.62
N GLY A 422 5.26 21.46 0.92
CA GLY A 422 6.55 22.13 0.80
C GLY A 422 7.62 21.52 1.70
N THR A 423 7.25 21.09 2.90
CA THR A 423 8.15 20.41 3.86
C THR A 423 8.54 19.01 3.38
N LEU A 424 7.65 18.29 2.70
CA LEU A 424 7.91 16.92 2.23
C LEU A 424 8.48 16.84 0.81
N GLN A 425 8.51 17.97 0.08
CA GLN A 425 8.80 18.04 -1.35
C GLN A 425 10.10 17.34 -1.74
N GLN A 426 11.22 17.59 -1.04
CA GLN A 426 12.51 16.98 -1.36
C GLN A 426 12.49 15.45 -1.23
N PHE A 427 11.76 14.90 -0.26
CA PHE A 427 11.63 13.46 -0.07
C PHE A 427 10.82 12.82 -1.20
N VAL A 428 9.76 13.50 -1.66
CA VAL A 428 8.97 13.08 -2.83
C VAL A 428 9.83 13.09 -4.08
N ASP A 429 10.58 14.18 -4.31
CA ASP A 429 11.47 14.33 -5.47
C ASP A 429 12.57 13.26 -5.47
N ASN A 430 13.20 13.01 -4.32
CA ASN A 430 14.23 11.97 -4.17
C ASN A 430 13.67 10.57 -4.47
N PHE A 431 12.46 10.25 -3.98
CA PHE A 431 11.82 8.98 -4.28
C PHE A 431 11.50 8.86 -5.78
N PHE A 432 10.88 9.88 -6.39
CA PHE A 432 10.53 9.85 -7.81
C PHE A 432 11.77 9.74 -8.69
N GLN A 433 12.85 10.47 -8.36
CA GLN A 433 14.14 10.34 -9.04
C GLN A 433 14.74 8.95 -8.87
N SER A 434 14.67 8.35 -7.68
CA SER A 434 15.21 7.01 -7.49
C SER A 434 14.52 5.97 -8.37
N VAL A 435 13.22 6.12 -8.62
CA VAL A 435 12.40 5.17 -9.39
C VAL A 435 12.38 5.46 -10.90
N LEU A 436 12.49 6.74 -11.30
CA LEU A 436 12.29 7.20 -12.67
C LEU A 436 13.53 7.84 -13.31
N ALA A 437 14.67 7.96 -12.62
CA ALA A 437 15.85 8.61 -13.21
C ALA A 437 16.62 7.66 -14.14
N PRO A 438 16.92 8.07 -15.39
CA PRO A 438 17.68 7.26 -16.35
C PRO A 438 19.16 7.06 -15.98
N GLY A 439 19.68 7.78 -14.98
CA GLY A 439 21.06 7.66 -14.49
C GLY A 439 21.28 6.63 -13.39
N HIS A 440 20.22 6.03 -12.85
CA HIS A 440 20.32 4.90 -11.92
C HIS A 440 20.26 3.59 -12.69
N ALA A 441 20.88 2.53 -12.16
CA ALA A 441 20.87 1.21 -12.79
C ALA A 441 19.43 0.69 -12.91
N VAL A 442 18.87 0.70 -14.11
CA VAL A 442 17.56 0.12 -14.39
C VAL A 442 17.67 -1.40 -14.25
N PRO A 443 16.78 -2.06 -13.47
CA PRO A 443 16.83 -3.51 -13.31
C PRO A 443 16.68 -4.24 -14.66
N PRO A 444 17.47 -5.31 -14.91
CA PRO A 444 17.44 -6.04 -16.19
C PRO A 444 16.03 -6.49 -16.59
N ALA A 445 15.22 -6.92 -15.63
CA ALA A 445 13.83 -7.33 -15.84
C ALA A 445 12.94 -6.23 -16.44
N VAL A 446 13.15 -4.97 -16.05
CA VAL A 446 12.38 -3.83 -16.59
C VAL A 446 12.74 -3.59 -18.04
N LYS A 447 14.04 -3.57 -18.36
CA LYS A 447 14.52 -3.44 -19.73
C LYS A 447 14.03 -4.59 -20.60
N TYR A 448 14.22 -5.83 -20.14
CA TYR A 448 13.79 -7.04 -20.83
C TYR A 448 12.29 -7.02 -21.16
N PHE A 449 11.44 -6.70 -20.18
CA PHE A 449 9.99 -6.67 -20.40
C PHE A 449 9.54 -5.47 -21.25
N PHE A 450 10.17 -4.31 -21.13
CA PHE A 450 9.82 -3.15 -21.95
C PHE A 450 10.23 -3.33 -23.41
N ASP A 451 11.38 -3.97 -23.68
CA ASP A 451 11.77 -4.37 -25.03
C ASP A 451 10.77 -5.37 -25.61
N PHE A 452 10.34 -6.35 -24.81
CA PHE A 452 9.28 -7.28 -25.23
C PHE A 452 7.99 -6.52 -25.63
N LEU A 453 7.54 -5.53 -24.86
CA LEU A 453 6.36 -4.72 -25.22
C LEU A 453 6.57 -3.93 -26.52
N ASP A 454 7.76 -3.36 -26.72
CA ASP A 454 8.11 -2.63 -27.93
C ASP A 454 8.12 -3.57 -29.16
N GLU A 455 8.70 -4.76 -29.04
CA GLU A 455 8.68 -5.79 -30.09
C GLU A 455 7.27 -6.24 -30.44
N GLN A 456 6.38 -6.42 -29.46
CA GLN A 456 4.99 -6.78 -29.74
C GLN A 456 4.24 -5.64 -30.42
N ALA A 457 4.47 -4.39 -30.01
CA ALA A 457 3.89 -3.24 -30.69
C ALA A 457 4.32 -3.20 -32.17
N GLU A 458 5.59 -3.45 -32.47
CA GLU A 458 6.11 -3.53 -33.84
C GLU A 458 5.48 -4.70 -34.63
N LYS A 459 5.43 -5.91 -34.04
CA LYS A 459 4.83 -7.10 -34.68
C LYS A 459 3.36 -6.91 -35.06
N HIS A 460 2.59 -6.22 -34.21
CA HIS A 460 1.17 -5.93 -34.45
C HIS A 460 0.93 -4.60 -35.19
N ASN A 461 1.98 -3.93 -35.70
CA ASN A 461 1.92 -2.64 -36.40
C ASN A 461 1.25 -1.51 -35.59
N ILE A 462 1.44 -1.51 -34.27
CA ILE A 462 0.95 -0.47 -33.36
C ILE A 462 1.96 0.68 -33.36
N GLN A 463 1.68 1.70 -34.18
CA GLN A 463 2.52 2.90 -34.29
C GLN A 463 2.14 4.01 -33.30
N ASP A 464 1.07 3.82 -32.53
CA ASP A 464 0.59 4.80 -31.56
C ASP A 464 1.42 4.78 -30.27
N GLU A 465 2.32 5.74 -30.13
CA GLU A 465 3.19 5.92 -28.96
C GLU A 465 2.41 6.05 -27.63
N ASP A 466 1.15 6.54 -27.66
CA ASP A 466 0.29 6.57 -26.48
C ASP A 466 -0.06 5.15 -25.99
N THR A 467 -0.29 4.22 -26.92
CA THR A 467 -0.62 2.83 -26.58
C THR A 467 0.55 2.14 -25.90
N ILE A 468 1.76 2.28 -26.45
CA ILE A 468 2.99 1.71 -25.87
C ILE A 468 3.28 2.32 -24.49
N HIS A 469 3.11 3.64 -24.36
CA HIS A 469 3.24 4.33 -23.07
C HIS A 469 2.25 3.77 -22.02
N ILE A 470 1.00 3.52 -22.41
CA ILE A 470 -0.02 2.94 -21.54
C ILE A 470 0.37 1.53 -21.12
N TRP A 471 0.88 0.70 -22.03
CA TRP A 471 1.32 -0.67 -21.71
C TRP A 471 2.47 -0.68 -20.68
N LYS A 472 3.49 0.17 -20.89
CA LYS A 472 4.62 0.32 -19.94
C LYS A 472 4.15 0.83 -18.58
N THR A 473 3.26 1.83 -18.58
CA THR A 473 2.68 2.42 -17.36
C THR A 473 1.83 1.42 -16.58
N ASN A 474 0.97 0.68 -17.27
CA ASN A 474 0.08 -0.31 -16.67
C ASN A 474 0.81 -1.57 -16.23
N SER A 475 1.97 -1.90 -16.78
CA SER A 475 2.73 -3.11 -16.41
C SER A 475 3.62 -2.91 -15.18
N LEU A 476 4.23 -1.74 -15.02
CA LEU A 476 5.22 -1.49 -13.96
C LEU A 476 4.81 -0.35 -13.01
N PRO A 477 4.80 0.95 -13.39
CA PRO A 477 4.47 2.04 -12.46
C PRO A 477 3.18 1.86 -11.67
N LEU A 478 2.08 1.54 -12.33
CA LEU A 478 0.77 1.46 -11.68
C LEU A 478 0.55 0.17 -10.88
N ARG A 479 1.25 -0.91 -11.23
CA ARG A 479 1.08 -2.23 -10.58
C ARG A 479 2.07 -2.47 -9.45
N PHE A 480 3.30 -2.05 -9.64
CA PHE A 480 4.38 -2.27 -8.69
C PHE A 480 4.65 -1.00 -7.88
N TRP A 481 5.08 0.09 -8.51
CA TRP A 481 5.57 1.27 -7.79
C TRP A 481 4.49 1.97 -6.96
N VAL A 482 3.28 2.14 -7.52
CA VAL A 482 2.14 2.69 -6.76
C VAL A 482 1.79 1.79 -5.57
N ASN A 483 1.84 0.46 -5.75
CA ASN A 483 1.51 -0.47 -4.68
C ASN A 483 2.55 -0.42 -3.54
N ILE A 484 3.83 -0.37 -3.89
CA ILE A 484 4.94 -0.24 -2.94
C ILE A 484 4.89 1.11 -2.21
N LEU A 485 4.65 2.21 -2.92
CA LEU A 485 4.56 3.55 -2.34
C LEU A 485 3.41 3.67 -1.34
N LYS A 486 2.24 3.09 -1.66
CA LYS A 486 1.10 3.08 -0.74
C LYS A 486 1.32 2.17 0.47
N ASN A 487 2.05 1.07 0.29
CA ASN A 487 2.21 0.04 1.31
C ASN A 487 3.68 -0.12 1.69
N PRO A 488 4.31 0.84 2.39
CA PRO A 488 5.73 0.73 2.77
C PRO A 488 5.97 -0.44 3.71
N HIS A 489 4.95 -0.86 4.48
CA HIS A 489 5.00 -2.08 5.27
C HIS A 489 5.15 -3.36 4.44
N PHE A 490 5.01 -3.34 3.11
CA PHE A 490 5.37 -4.51 2.30
C PHE A 490 6.87 -4.74 2.22
N ILE A 491 7.68 -3.68 2.38
CA ILE A 491 9.15 -3.75 2.29
C ILE A 491 9.80 -3.60 3.66
N PHE A 492 9.22 -2.78 4.53
CA PHE A 492 9.82 -2.48 5.84
C PHE A 492 9.01 -3.08 6.98
N ASP A 493 9.70 -3.47 8.04
CA ASP A 493 9.07 -3.80 9.32
C ASP A 493 8.66 -2.52 10.03
N VAL A 494 7.55 -1.93 9.60
CA VAL A 494 7.00 -0.67 10.12
C VAL A 494 5.49 -0.76 10.31
N HIS A 495 4.99 -0.01 11.29
CA HIS A 495 3.56 0.23 11.44
C HIS A 495 3.15 1.51 10.70
N VAL A 496 2.12 1.43 9.85
CA VAL A 496 1.60 2.55 9.06
C VAL A 496 0.25 2.98 9.63
N HIS A 497 0.20 4.15 10.24
CA HIS A 497 -1.06 4.73 10.71
C HIS A 497 -1.92 5.21 9.54
N GLU A 498 -3.24 5.17 9.72
CA GLU A 498 -4.23 5.52 8.68
C GLU A 498 -4.05 6.93 8.09
N VAL A 499 -3.67 7.92 8.91
CA VAL A 499 -3.39 9.28 8.44
C VAL A 499 -2.13 9.35 7.56
N VAL A 500 -1.13 8.56 7.90
CA VAL A 500 0.11 8.43 7.12
C VAL A 500 -0.18 7.72 5.81
N ASP A 501 -0.97 6.64 5.83
CA ASP A 501 -1.46 5.93 4.64
C ASP A 501 -2.25 6.86 3.69
N ALA A 502 -3.14 7.70 4.24
CA ALA A 502 -3.88 8.68 3.46
C ALA A 502 -2.94 9.70 2.77
N SER A 503 -1.88 10.12 3.46
CA SER A 503 -0.88 11.04 2.90
C SER A 503 -0.01 10.36 1.83
N LEU A 504 0.38 9.10 2.02
CA LEU A 504 1.06 8.28 1.01
C LEU A 504 0.17 8.09 -0.23
N SER A 505 -1.14 7.90 -0.03
CA SER A 505 -2.11 7.78 -1.11
C SER A 505 -2.21 9.04 -1.97
N VAL A 506 -2.09 10.23 -1.37
CA VAL A 506 -2.02 11.50 -2.12
C VAL A 506 -0.77 11.55 -3.01
N ILE A 507 0.40 11.17 -2.47
CA ILE A 507 1.67 11.14 -3.23
C ILE A 507 1.60 10.07 -4.33
N ALA A 508 1.02 8.91 -4.04
CA ALA A 508 0.82 7.85 -5.02
C ALA A 508 -0.10 8.30 -6.15
N GLN A 509 -1.14 9.08 -5.87
CA GLN A 509 -1.98 9.68 -6.91
C GLN A 509 -1.21 10.69 -7.76
N THR A 510 -0.32 11.49 -7.17
CA THR A 510 0.58 12.38 -7.93
C THR A 510 1.51 11.57 -8.84
N PHE A 511 2.06 10.45 -8.37
CA PHE A 511 2.88 9.55 -9.18
C PHE A 511 2.07 8.96 -10.35
N MET A 512 0.83 8.52 -10.10
CA MET A 512 -0.08 8.05 -11.16
C MET A 512 -0.36 9.13 -12.20
N ASP A 513 -0.64 10.36 -11.76
CA ASP A 513 -0.89 11.49 -12.63
C ASP A 513 0.35 11.84 -13.48
N ALA A 514 1.56 11.68 -12.93
CA ALA A 514 2.82 11.88 -13.64
C ALA A 514 3.02 10.88 -14.78
N CYS A 515 2.49 9.66 -14.64
CA CYS A 515 2.52 8.66 -15.71
C CYS A 515 1.48 8.91 -16.82
N THR A 516 0.61 9.93 -16.70
CA THR A 516 -0.36 10.24 -17.76
C THR A 516 0.23 11.18 -18.81
N ARG A 517 -0.08 10.97 -20.10
CA ARG A 517 0.30 11.93 -21.17
C ARG A 517 -0.66 13.11 -21.31
N THR A 518 -1.89 12.99 -20.80
CA THR A 518 -2.90 14.05 -20.89
C THR A 518 -2.62 15.16 -19.87
N GLU A 519 -2.54 16.40 -20.32
CA GLU A 519 -2.56 17.56 -19.42
C GLU A 519 -3.96 17.77 -18.84
N HIS A 520 -4.05 17.88 -17.52
CA HIS A 520 -5.31 18.15 -16.84
C HIS A 520 -5.46 19.65 -16.63
N LYS A 521 -6.47 20.25 -17.26
CA LYS A 521 -6.81 21.66 -17.00
C LYS A 521 -7.39 21.78 -15.60
N LEU A 522 -6.72 22.56 -14.76
CA LEU A 522 -7.16 22.80 -13.39
C LEU A 522 -8.38 23.72 -13.38
N SER A 523 -9.30 23.40 -12.50
CA SER A 523 -10.50 24.18 -12.22
C SER A 523 -10.70 24.27 -10.71
N ARG A 524 -11.68 25.07 -10.27
CA ARG A 524 -12.02 25.15 -8.83
C ARG A 524 -12.56 23.85 -8.26
N ASP A 525 -13.08 22.98 -9.13
CA ASP A 525 -13.63 21.68 -8.76
C ASP A 525 -12.59 20.55 -8.90
N SER A 526 -11.34 20.90 -9.24
CA SER A 526 -10.25 19.93 -9.30
C SER A 526 -9.94 19.41 -7.89
N PRO A 527 -9.72 18.09 -7.72
CA PRO A 527 -9.32 17.50 -6.46
C PRO A 527 -8.08 18.18 -5.86
N SER A 528 -8.04 18.30 -4.52
CA SER A 528 -7.00 19.03 -3.81
C SER A 528 -5.59 18.51 -4.10
N ASN A 529 -5.40 17.19 -4.20
CA ASN A 529 -4.10 16.60 -4.55
C ASN A 529 -3.58 17.10 -5.91
N LYS A 530 -4.46 17.31 -6.90
CA LYS A 530 -4.07 17.83 -8.22
C LYS A 530 -3.69 19.30 -8.16
N LEU A 531 -4.35 20.07 -7.30
CA LEU A 531 -3.99 21.46 -7.04
C LEU A 531 -2.63 21.55 -6.34
N LEU A 532 -2.37 20.69 -5.36
CA LEU A 532 -1.13 20.71 -4.56
C LEU A 532 0.14 20.47 -5.39
N TYR A 533 0.10 19.57 -6.37
CA TYR A 533 1.25 19.21 -7.21
C TYR A 533 1.15 19.74 -8.65
N ALA A 534 0.25 20.70 -8.89
CA ALA A 534 -0.01 21.30 -10.19
C ALA A 534 1.24 21.84 -10.89
N LYS A 535 2.20 22.35 -10.12
CA LYS A 535 3.42 22.98 -10.62
C LYS A 535 4.47 21.95 -11.00
N GLU A 536 4.65 20.94 -10.15
CA GLU A 536 5.68 19.90 -10.31
C GLU A 536 5.28 18.81 -11.32
N ILE A 537 3.99 18.62 -11.58
CA ILE A 537 3.49 17.52 -12.42
C ILE A 537 4.09 17.50 -13.83
N SER A 538 4.36 18.68 -14.41
CA SER A 538 4.99 18.78 -15.73
C SER A 538 6.43 18.26 -15.73
N THR A 539 7.17 18.55 -14.66
CA THR A 539 8.52 18.02 -14.43
C THR A 539 8.50 16.51 -14.25
N TYR A 540 7.55 15.97 -13.46
CA TYR A 540 7.43 14.53 -13.27
C TYR A 540 7.00 13.79 -14.54
N LYS A 541 6.10 14.35 -15.35
CA LYS A 541 5.74 13.79 -16.66
C LYS A 541 6.95 13.70 -17.58
N LYS A 542 7.75 14.77 -17.64
CA LYS A 542 9.00 14.76 -18.39
C LYS A 542 9.98 13.70 -17.88
N MET A 543 10.07 13.51 -16.57
CA MET A 543 10.90 12.45 -15.96
C MET A 543 10.46 11.05 -16.43
N VAL A 544 9.15 10.77 -16.50
CA VAL A 544 8.62 9.50 -17.03
C VAL A 544 8.94 9.33 -18.52
N GLU A 545 8.80 10.40 -19.32
CA GLU A 545 9.13 10.37 -20.75
C GLU A 545 10.63 10.08 -20.96
N ASP A 546 11.51 10.78 -20.23
CA ASP A 546 12.95 10.59 -20.27
C ASP A 546 13.35 9.19 -19.78
N TYR A 547 12.65 8.64 -18.77
CA TYR A 547 12.84 7.28 -18.28
C TYR A 547 12.56 6.23 -19.37
N TYR A 548 11.39 6.28 -20.00
CA TYR A 548 11.03 5.33 -21.05
C TYR A 548 11.93 5.45 -22.28
N LYS A 549 12.31 6.67 -22.65
CA LYS A 549 13.28 6.91 -23.71
C LYS A 549 14.66 6.36 -23.36
N GLY A 550 15.11 6.56 -22.13
CA GLY A 550 16.38 6.04 -21.62
C GLY A 550 16.43 4.52 -21.68
N ILE A 551 15.37 3.83 -21.21
CA ILE A 551 15.27 2.36 -21.27
C ILE A 551 15.32 1.86 -22.71
N ARG A 552 14.59 2.50 -23.63
CA ARG A 552 14.59 2.11 -25.05
C ARG A 552 16.00 2.21 -25.66
N GLN A 553 16.84 3.14 -25.18
CA GLN A 553 18.21 3.34 -25.65
C GLN A 553 19.25 2.43 -24.99
N MET A 554 18.88 1.71 -23.92
CA MET A 554 19.78 0.76 -23.27
C MET A 554 20.05 -0.44 -24.17
N VAL A 555 21.20 -1.10 -23.94
CA VAL A 555 21.53 -2.38 -24.56
C VAL A 555 20.47 -3.41 -24.20
N GLN A 556 20.03 -4.19 -25.19
CA GLN A 556 19.07 -5.26 -25.00
C GLN A 556 19.65 -6.32 -24.05
N VAL A 557 18.82 -6.79 -23.12
CA VAL A 557 19.16 -7.91 -22.23
C VAL A 557 18.91 -9.21 -23.00
N SER A 558 19.93 -10.07 -23.11
CA SER A 558 19.76 -11.35 -23.78
C SER A 558 18.91 -12.32 -22.96
N ASP A 559 18.24 -13.27 -23.62
CA ASP A 559 17.50 -14.33 -22.91
C ASP A 559 18.41 -15.13 -21.98
N GLN A 560 19.68 -15.33 -22.35
CA GLN A 560 20.65 -16.04 -21.52
C GLN A 560 20.99 -15.26 -20.24
N ASP A 561 21.21 -13.95 -20.34
CA ASP A 561 21.49 -13.11 -19.17
C ASP A 561 20.27 -13.03 -18.25
N MET A 562 19.08 -12.88 -18.84
CA MET A 562 17.84 -12.84 -18.06
C MET A 562 17.57 -14.18 -17.35
N ASN A 563 17.75 -15.31 -18.05
CA ASN A 563 17.60 -16.63 -17.44
C ASN A 563 18.64 -16.88 -16.34
N THR A 564 19.88 -16.44 -16.53
CA THR A 564 20.92 -16.52 -15.50
C THR A 564 20.51 -15.74 -14.24
N HIS A 565 20.01 -14.51 -14.42
CA HIS A 565 19.50 -13.69 -13.32
C HIS A 565 18.33 -14.36 -12.59
N LEU A 566 17.37 -14.93 -13.33
CA LEU A 566 16.22 -15.64 -12.75
C LEU A 566 16.63 -16.93 -12.02
N ALA A 567 17.61 -17.66 -12.54
CA ALA A 567 18.16 -18.86 -11.89
C ALA A 567 18.85 -18.53 -10.56
N GLU A 568 19.58 -17.41 -10.51
CA GLU A 568 20.20 -16.91 -9.27
C GLU A 568 19.16 -16.57 -8.20
N ILE A 569 18.09 -15.85 -8.57
CA ILE A 569 16.98 -15.54 -7.65
C ILE A 569 16.29 -16.82 -7.17
N SER A 570 16.02 -17.76 -8.08
CA SER A 570 15.39 -19.05 -7.75
C SER A 570 16.22 -19.77 -6.70
N ARG A 571 17.53 -19.94 -6.95
CA ARG A 571 18.45 -20.61 -6.04
C ARG A 571 18.61 -19.91 -4.69
N ALA A 572 18.55 -18.56 -4.67
CA ALA A 572 18.73 -17.79 -3.45
C ALA A 572 17.54 -17.88 -2.48
N HIS A 573 16.32 -18.11 -2.99
CA HIS A 573 15.11 -17.90 -2.19
C HIS A 573 14.12 -19.06 -2.14
N THR A 574 14.21 -20.06 -3.03
CA THR A 574 13.21 -21.15 -3.11
C THR A 574 12.99 -21.87 -1.79
N ASP A 575 14.06 -22.16 -1.05
CA ASP A 575 13.99 -22.93 0.20
C ASP A 575 13.28 -22.18 1.34
N SER A 576 13.15 -20.86 1.22
CA SER A 576 12.43 -20.03 2.21
C SER A 576 10.92 -20.03 2.00
N LEU A 577 10.43 -20.48 0.85
CA LEU A 577 9.02 -20.40 0.47
C LEU A 577 8.24 -21.67 0.80
N ASN A 578 6.95 -21.49 1.08
CA ASN A 578 6.05 -22.58 1.46
C ASN A 578 5.54 -23.35 0.21
N THR A 579 6.44 -23.87 -0.62
CA THR A 579 6.14 -24.48 -1.94
C THR A 579 5.15 -25.64 -1.84
N LEU A 580 5.30 -26.52 -0.85
CA LEU A 580 4.40 -27.65 -0.64
C LEU A 580 2.97 -27.18 -0.30
N VAL A 581 2.85 -26.12 0.50
CA VAL A 581 1.57 -25.51 0.86
C VAL A 581 0.91 -24.92 -0.37
N ALA A 582 1.68 -24.22 -1.21
CA ALA A 582 1.17 -23.68 -2.47
C ALA A 582 0.66 -24.77 -3.41
N LEU A 583 1.39 -25.88 -3.55
CA LEU A 583 0.97 -27.03 -4.36
C LEU A 583 -0.34 -27.65 -3.83
N HIS A 584 -0.47 -27.78 -2.52
CA HIS A 584 -1.70 -28.28 -1.90
C HIS A 584 -2.89 -27.35 -2.17
N GLN A 585 -2.70 -26.04 -2.01
CA GLN A 585 -3.74 -25.04 -2.29
C GLN A 585 -4.11 -24.98 -3.79
N LEU A 586 -3.14 -25.14 -4.69
CA LEU A 586 -3.41 -25.26 -6.14
C LEU A 586 -4.22 -26.51 -6.45
N TYR A 587 -3.90 -27.64 -5.81
CA TYR A 587 -4.65 -28.87 -5.99
C TYR A 587 -6.10 -28.75 -5.54
N GLN A 588 -6.43 -27.92 -4.54
CA GLN A 588 -7.83 -27.66 -4.18
C GLN A 588 -8.63 -27.03 -5.34
N TYR A 589 -8.01 -26.21 -6.19
CA TYR A 589 -8.65 -25.74 -7.43
C TYR A 589 -8.80 -26.86 -8.44
N THR A 590 -7.81 -27.74 -8.55
CA THR A 590 -7.90 -28.93 -9.40
C THR A 590 -9.03 -29.86 -8.97
N GLN A 591 -9.23 -30.05 -7.66
CA GLN A 591 -10.34 -30.83 -7.12
C GLN A 591 -11.69 -30.15 -7.38
N LYS A 592 -11.76 -28.82 -7.25
CA LYS A 592 -13.00 -28.06 -7.46
C LYS A 592 -13.50 -28.14 -8.91
N TYR A 593 -12.59 -28.04 -9.89
CA TYR A 593 -12.92 -28.00 -11.31
C TYR A 593 -12.42 -29.25 -12.05
N TYR A 594 -12.47 -30.40 -11.36
CA TYR A 594 -11.82 -31.62 -11.80
C TYR A 594 -12.32 -32.10 -13.17
N ASP A 595 -13.64 -32.15 -13.34
CA ASP A 595 -14.26 -32.65 -14.58
C ASP A 595 -13.95 -31.73 -15.76
N GLU A 596 -14.00 -30.41 -15.57
CA GLU A 596 -13.65 -29.44 -16.61
C GLU A 596 -12.18 -29.55 -17.03
N ILE A 597 -11.28 -29.78 -16.08
CA ILE A 597 -9.84 -29.94 -16.36
C ILE A 597 -9.59 -31.24 -17.11
N ILE A 598 -10.20 -32.35 -16.71
CA ILE A 598 -10.05 -33.62 -17.42
C ILE A 598 -10.57 -33.49 -18.86
N ASN A 599 -11.75 -32.92 -19.05
CA ASN A 599 -12.31 -32.69 -20.39
C ASN A 599 -11.38 -31.83 -21.26
N ALA A 600 -10.83 -30.73 -20.72
CA ALA A 600 -9.90 -29.89 -21.46
C ALA A 600 -8.59 -30.63 -21.85
N LEU A 601 -8.07 -31.47 -20.96
CA LEU A 601 -6.88 -32.29 -21.23
C LEU A 601 -7.15 -33.42 -22.23
N GLU A 602 -8.38 -33.91 -22.29
CA GLU A 602 -8.83 -34.89 -23.28
C GLU A 602 -9.10 -34.24 -24.64
N GLU A 603 -9.42 -32.95 -24.71
CA GLU A 603 -9.60 -32.23 -25.98
C GLU A 603 -8.26 -31.77 -26.61
N ASP A 604 -7.22 -31.51 -25.82
CA ASP A 604 -5.90 -31.08 -26.31
C ASP A 604 -5.05 -32.28 -26.81
N PRO A 605 -4.69 -32.35 -28.12
CA PRO A 605 -3.85 -33.41 -28.66
C PRO A 605 -2.46 -33.51 -28.01
N ALA A 606 -1.88 -32.39 -27.58
CA ALA A 606 -0.58 -32.39 -26.91
C ALA A 606 -0.68 -33.02 -25.51
N ALA A 607 -1.78 -32.75 -24.79
CA ALA A 607 -2.08 -33.32 -23.50
C ALA A 607 -2.38 -34.83 -23.57
N GLN A 608 -3.15 -35.25 -24.58
CA GLN A 608 -3.42 -36.67 -24.87
C GLN A 608 -2.12 -37.44 -25.11
N LYS A 609 -1.22 -36.91 -25.95
CA LYS A 609 0.07 -37.55 -26.28
C LYS A 609 0.94 -37.79 -25.04
N MET A 610 0.85 -36.90 -24.05
CA MET A 610 1.58 -37.01 -22.78
C MET A 610 0.82 -37.74 -21.68
N GLN A 611 -0.40 -38.22 -21.96
CA GLN A 611 -1.30 -38.90 -21.02
C GLN A 611 -1.55 -38.07 -19.74
N LEU A 612 -1.72 -36.75 -19.89
CA LEU A 612 -1.80 -35.84 -18.74
C LEU A 612 -3.06 -36.06 -17.90
N ALA A 613 -4.21 -36.35 -18.53
CA ALA A 613 -5.46 -36.65 -17.82
C ALA A 613 -5.31 -37.89 -16.92
N PHE A 614 -4.73 -38.97 -17.45
CA PHE A 614 -4.49 -40.20 -16.69
C PHE A 614 -3.54 -39.97 -15.51
N ARG A 615 -2.45 -39.22 -15.71
CA ARG A 615 -1.52 -38.87 -14.61
C ARG A 615 -2.22 -38.05 -13.53
N LEU A 616 -3.10 -37.12 -13.92
CA LEU A 616 -3.87 -36.34 -12.96
C LEU A 616 -4.85 -37.21 -12.17
N GLN A 617 -5.51 -38.18 -12.82
CA GLN A 617 -6.36 -39.18 -12.16
C GLN A 617 -5.60 -39.98 -11.09
N GLN A 618 -4.38 -40.43 -11.40
CA GLN A 618 -3.53 -41.15 -10.43
C GLN A 618 -3.17 -40.29 -9.21
N ILE A 619 -2.81 -39.03 -9.44
CA ILE A 619 -2.49 -38.07 -8.37
C ILE A 619 -3.74 -37.80 -7.51
N ALA A 620 -4.90 -37.62 -8.14
CA ALA A 620 -6.15 -37.39 -7.42
C ALA A 620 -6.54 -38.58 -6.54
N ALA A 621 -6.40 -39.80 -7.04
CA ALA A 621 -6.63 -41.01 -6.25
C ALA A 621 -5.76 -41.07 -4.98
N ALA A 622 -4.47 -40.75 -5.11
CA ALA A 622 -3.53 -40.71 -3.99
C ALA A 622 -3.87 -39.62 -2.97
N LEU A 623 -4.29 -38.43 -3.43
CA LEU A 623 -4.64 -37.30 -2.56
C LEU A 623 -6.01 -37.47 -1.89
N GLU A 624 -6.98 -38.08 -2.56
CA GLU A 624 -8.34 -38.28 -2.05
C GLU A 624 -8.52 -39.58 -1.24
N ASN A 625 -7.47 -40.41 -1.13
CA ASN A 625 -7.51 -41.72 -0.49
C ASN A 625 -8.57 -42.65 -1.11
N LYS A 626 -8.79 -42.53 -2.43
CA LYS A 626 -9.63 -43.45 -3.19
C LYS A 626 -8.73 -44.59 -3.67
N VAL A 627 -9.00 -45.81 -3.23
CA VAL A 627 -8.38 -47.01 -3.82
C VAL A 627 -8.83 -47.05 -5.27
N THR A 628 -7.91 -46.79 -6.20
CA THR A 628 -8.17 -47.03 -7.62
C THR A 628 -8.23 -48.53 -7.84
N ASP A 629 -9.44 -49.06 -8.02
CA ASP A 629 -9.65 -50.34 -8.68
C ASP A 629 -9.31 -50.15 -10.17
N LEU A 630 -8.01 -50.24 -10.48
CA LEU A 630 -7.48 -50.38 -11.83
C LEU A 630 -7.22 -51.85 -12.14
#